data_AF-Q4D0K7-F1
#
_entry.id   AF-Q4D0K7-F1
#
_cell.length_a   1.000
_cell.length_b   1.000
_cell.length_c   1.000
_cell.angle_alpha   90.00
_cell.angle_beta   90.00
_cell.angle_gamma   90.00
#
_symmetry.space_group_name_H-M   'P 1'
#
loop_
_entity.id
_entity.type
_entity.pdbx_description
1 polymer ?
#
loop_
_entity_poly.entity_id
_entity_poly.type
_entity_poly.pdbx_seq_one_letter_code
_entity_poly.pdbx_strand_id
1 'polypeptide(L)'
;MQRDVYASLIKKRHKHMIPLLIHQVSGDVTRENVFDEVFSGYKLRRIVLMTHMAATSSLSSRLPRDVIVTDFEKLKAIHQPHFHYKLLPLLCTDIEAFAAMQGICASANSPFTIEDRRDPQGLTHRLANGCADRQAVCEFFAEHILPEERDVPVFSRKLPISAVVFDGLLLSKKANDVGARVAALLTVHETATGKTITERALMRDFFSSPLYTKMCGNSDVGQAVRLAHQRLHFMAVKRPVGTDDGCRRTLLRLASEKNLFVFEKLVDEYHFAHL
;
A
#
# COMPACT_ATOMS: atom_id res chain seq x y z
N MET A 1 23.11 24.82 -27.63
CA MET A 1 21.65 24.76 -27.91
C MET A 1 20.77 24.23 -26.76
N GLN A 2 21.29 23.69 -25.65
CA GLN A 2 20.45 23.06 -24.61
C GLN A 2 19.91 23.99 -23.51
N ARG A 3 20.56 25.13 -23.24
CA ARG A 3 20.14 26.07 -22.17
C ARG A 3 18.87 26.87 -22.50
N ASP A 4 18.70 27.27 -23.76
CA ASP A 4 17.58 28.13 -24.16
C ASP A 4 16.23 27.39 -24.18
N VAL A 5 16.24 26.08 -24.46
CA VAL A 5 15.05 25.23 -24.36
C VAL A 5 14.60 25.10 -22.91
N TYR A 6 15.55 24.94 -21.97
CA TYR A 6 15.24 24.83 -20.54
C TYR A 6 14.71 26.16 -19.95
N ALA A 7 15.34 27.29 -20.31
CA ALA A 7 14.88 28.60 -19.87
C ALA A 7 13.53 29.00 -20.51
N SER A 8 13.25 28.58 -21.74
CA SER A 8 11.96 28.83 -22.41
C SER A 8 10.83 27.93 -21.90
N LEU A 9 11.15 26.73 -21.40
CA LEU A 9 10.20 25.90 -20.63
C LEU A 9 9.84 26.57 -19.31
N ILE A 10 10.82 27.07 -18.55
CA ILE A 10 10.60 27.74 -17.25
C ILE A 10 9.84 29.08 -17.41
N LYS A 11 10.13 29.85 -18.47
CA LYS A 11 9.44 31.14 -18.72
C LYS A 11 8.05 30.99 -19.30
N LYS A 12 7.70 29.85 -19.92
CA LYS A 12 6.37 29.63 -20.49
C LYS A 12 5.36 29.27 -19.40
N ARG A 13 4.93 30.32 -18.68
CA ARG A 13 3.63 30.41 -17.99
C ARG A 13 3.37 29.33 -16.93
N HIS A 14 4.05 29.43 -15.80
CA HIS A 14 3.41 29.02 -14.55
C HIS A 14 2.21 29.94 -14.28
N LYS A 15 1.03 29.57 -14.79
CA LYS A 15 -0.18 30.40 -14.66
C LYS A 15 -0.63 30.54 -13.20
N HIS A 16 -0.32 29.55 -12.38
CA HIS A 16 -0.71 29.50 -10.97
C HIS A 16 0.40 28.87 -10.13
N MET A 17 0.60 29.41 -8.94
CA MET A 17 1.61 29.01 -7.97
C MET A 17 0.98 29.07 -6.58
N ILE A 18 1.26 28.08 -5.74
CA ILE A 18 0.82 28.06 -4.35
C ILE A 18 2.04 27.96 -3.42
N PRO A 19 2.26 28.94 -2.53
CA PRO A 19 3.31 28.83 -1.52
C PRO A 19 2.88 27.85 -0.42
N LEU A 20 3.68 26.81 -0.19
CA LEU A 20 3.45 25.80 0.84
C LEU A 20 4.48 25.90 1.96
N LEU A 21 4.07 25.50 3.17
CA LEU A 21 4.97 25.20 4.28
C LEU A 21 5.22 23.69 4.31
N ILE A 22 6.43 23.26 3.97
CA ILE A 22 6.79 21.84 3.84
C ILE A 22 7.73 21.45 4.98
N HIS A 23 7.32 20.44 5.75
CA HIS A 23 8.16 19.78 6.74
C HIS A 23 9.15 18.86 6.03
N GLN A 24 10.43 19.15 6.19
CA GLN A 24 11.53 18.34 5.71
C GLN A 24 11.80 17.19 6.67
N VAL A 25 12.51 16.16 6.19
CA VAL A 25 12.96 15.04 7.03
C VAL A 25 13.89 15.49 8.16
N SER A 26 14.59 16.62 7.99
CA SER A 26 15.43 17.24 9.05
C SER A 26 14.62 17.80 10.23
N GLY A 27 13.31 17.97 10.08
CA GLY A 27 12.45 18.67 11.04
C GLY A 27 12.28 20.16 10.75
N ASP A 28 13.04 20.71 9.79
CA ASP A 28 12.88 22.10 9.35
C ASP A 28 11.60 22.29 8.54
N VAL A 29 11.04 23.50 8.60
CA VAL A 29 9.91 23.89 7.76
C VAL A 29 10.41 24.86 6.68
N THR A 30 10.33 24.44 5.42
CA THR A 30 10.67 25.26 4.27
C THR A 30 9.43 25.89 3.66
N ARG A 31 9.57 27.13 3.15
CA ARG A 31 8.54 27.75 2.32
C ARG A 31 8.88 27.52 0.86
N GLU A 32 8.04 26.75 0.17
CA GLU A 32 8.27 26.36 -1.22
C GLU A 32 7.13 26.82 -2.13
N ASN A 33 7.48 27.36 -3.29
CA ASN A 33 6.50 27.73 -4.31
C ASN A 33 6.22 26.51 -5.19
N VAL A 34 5.03 25.92 -5.06
CA VAL A 34 4.63 24.75 -5.83
C VAL A 34 3.85 25.17 -7.07
N PHE A 35 4.21 24.54 -8.20
CA PHE A 35 3.58 24.68 -9.51
C PHE A 35 3.03 23.33 -9.96
N ASP A 36 2.16 23.33 -10.97
CA ASP A 36 1.54 22.11 -11.49
C ASP A 36 2.58 21.04 -11.93
N GLU A 37 3.60 21.48 -12.66
CA GLU A 37 4.69 20.61 -13.16
C GLU A 37 5.47 19.88 -12.06
N VAL A 38 5.48 20.42 -10.83
CA VAL A 38 6.16 19.81 -9.69
C VAL A 38 5.57 18.42 -9.37
N PHE A 39 4.25 18.23 -9.54
CA PHE A 39 3.60 16.95 -9.30
C PHE A 39 4.04 15.85 -10.28
N SER A 40 4.40 16.23 -11.52
CA SER A 40 5.04 15.30 -12.45
C SER A 40 6.40 14.84 -11.93
N GLY A 41 7.17 15.77 -11.35
CA GLY A 41 8.43 15.46 -10.66
C GLY A 41 8.24 14.54 -9.44
N TYR A 42 7.22 14.80 -8.63
CA TYR A 42 6.87 13.94 -7.49
C TYR A 42 6.52 12.52 -7.94
N LYS A 43 5.68 12.37 -8.96
CA LYS A 43 5.32 11.06 -9.52
C LYS A 43 6.55 10.29 -10.03
N LEU A 44 7.42 10.96 -10.79
CA LEU A 44 8.66 10.35 -11.32
C LEU A 44 9.61 9.92 -10.20
N ARG A 45 9.72 10.71 -9.13
CA ARG A 45 10.58 10.41 -7.98
C ARG A 45 9.91 9.55 -6.91
N ARG A 46 8.68 9.09 -7.14
CA ARG A 46 7.86 8.32 -6.17
C ARG A 46 7.76 9.04 -4.81
N ILE A 47 7.42 10.32 -4.87
CA ILE A 47 7.16 11.18 -3.71
C ILE A 47 5.67 11.52 -3.68
N VAL A 48 5.12 11.61 -2.48
CA VAL A 48 3.73 12.02 -2.24
C VAL A 48 3.71 13.26 -1.37
N LEU A 49 2.92 14.25 -1.79
CA LEU A 49 2.61 15.41 -0.97
C LEU A 49 1.38 15.09 -0.12
N MET A 50 1.47 15.32 1.19
CA MET A 50 0.38 15.10 2.12
C MET A 50 0.25 16.30 3.05
N THR A 51 -0.97 16.69 3.41
CA THR A 51 -1.13 17.69 4.47
C THR A 51 -0.65 17.12 5.82
N HIS A 52 -0.27 17.99 6.74
CA HIS A 52 0.24 17.63 8.07
C HIS A 52 -0.50 18.44 9.15
N MET A 53 -1.73 18.01 9.44
CA MET A 53 -2.67 18.72 10.31
C MET A 53 -2.22 18.77 11.78
N ALA A 54 -1.38 17.82 12.20
CA ALA A 54 -0.75 17.86 13.53
C ALA A 54 0.15 19.10 13.74
N ALA A 55 0.74 19.65 12.66
CA ALA A 55 1.56 20.85 12.72
C ALA A 55 0.80 22.15 12.47
N THR A 56 -0.40 22.08 11.89
CA THR A 56 -1.28 23.25 11.73
C THR A 56 -1.79 23.70 13.11
N SER A 57 -2.01 24.98 13.39
CA SER A 57 -2.58 25.44 14.68
C SER A 57 -4.03 24.95 14.88
N SER A 58 -4.42 24.59 16.11
CA SER A 58 -5.79 24.12 16.44
C SER A 58 -6.81 25.25 16.47
N LEU A 59 -6.33 26.49 16.55
CA LEU A 59 -7.14 27.70 16.50
C LEU A 59 -7.53 28.07 15.06
N SER A 60 -6.91 27.46 14.07
CA SER A 60 -7.18 27.69 12.65
C SER A 60 -8.12 26.63 12.10
N SER A 61 -8.80 26.95 10.98
CA SER A 61 -9.52 25.93 10.22
C SER A 61 -8.55 24.79 9.84
N ARG A 62 -9.01 23.55 9.95
CA ARG A 62 -8.21 22.36 9.62
C ARG A 62 -9.04 21.40 8.80
N LEU A 63 -8.37 20.57 8.02
CA LEU A 63 -8.99 19.36 7.48
C LEU A 63 -9.22 18.37 8.63
N PRO A 64 -10.24 17.49 8.53
CA PRO A 64 -10.51 16.51 9.58
C PRO A 64 -9.34 15.55 9.82
N ARG A 65 -8.45 15.39 8.84
CA ARG A 65 -7.24 14.58 8.90
C ARG A 65 -6.24 15.00 7.83
N ASP A 66 -5.09 14.35 7.85
CA ASP A 66 -4.10 14.46 6.76
C ASP A 66 -4.71 13.97 5.45
N VAL A 67 -4.44 14.66 4.35
CA VAL A 67 -5.00 14.41 3.01
C VAL A 67 -3.88 14.28 2.02
N ILE A 68 -3.91 13.21 1.22
CA ILE A 68 -3.00 13.00 0.09
C ILE A 68 -3.35 13.98 -1.02
N VAL A 69 -2.35 14.75 -1.44
CA VAL A 69 -2.44 15.68 -2.55
C VAL A 69 -1.85 15.01 -3.79
N THR A 70 -2.72 14.56 -4.68
CA THR A 70 -2.36 13.76 -5.86
C THR A 70 -1.86 14.60 -7.03
N ASP A 71 -2.36 15.83 -7.11
CA ASP A 71 -2.14 16.75 -8.23
C ASP A 71 -2.38 18.20 -7.77
N PHE A 72 -2.11 19.14 -8.67
CA PHE A 72 -2.23 20.57 -8.41
C PHE A 72 -3.67 21.07 -8.30
N GLU A 73 -4.63 20.40 -8.95
CA GLU A 73 -6.05 20.73 -8.83
C GLU A 73 -6.55 20.43 -7.43
N LYS A 74 -6.20 19.25 -6.88
CA LYS A 74 -6.49 18.89 -5.50
C LYS A 74 -5.81 19.84 -4.52
N LEU A 75 -4.56 20.25 -4.79
CA LEU A 75 -3.87 21.24 -3.97
C LEU A 75 -4.65 22.56 -3.92
N LYS A 76 -5.05 23.10 -5.09
CA LYS A 76 -5.87 24.32 -5.17
C LYS A 76 -7.18 24.20 -4.40
N ALA A 77 -7.84 23.05 -4.49
CA ALA A 77 -9.14 22.85 -3.87
C ALA A 77 -9.08 22.84 -2.33
N ILE A 78 -8.00 22.32 -1.73
CA ILE A 78 -7.91 22.13 -0.28
C ILE A 78 -7.01 23.13 0.44
N HIS A 79 -6.08 23.77 -0.27
CA HIS A 79 -5.03 24.55 0.36
C HIS A 79 -5.56 25.76 1.14
N GLN A 80 -4.96 25.99 2.32
CA GLN A 80 -5.09 27.23 3.08
C GLN A 80 -3.69 27.75 3.42
N PRO A 81 -3.47 29.09 3.52
CA PRO A 81 -2.15 29.67 3.72
C PRO A 81 -1.40 29.17 4.97
N HIS A 82 -2.12 28.74 6.00
CA HIS A 82 -1.58 28.23 7.27
C HIS A 82 -1.42 26.70 7.30
N PHE A 83 -1.74 25.99 6.22
CA PHE A 83 -1.57 24.54 6.18
C PHE A 83 -0.11 24.16 6.03
N HIS A 84 0.29 23.19 6.86
CA HIS A 84 1.57 22.50 6.73
C HIS A 84 1.41 21.23 5.89
N TYR A 85 2.48 20.88 5.19
CA TYR A 85 2.56 19.72 4.32
C TYR A 85 3.82 18.91 4.63
N LYS A 86 3.84 17.65 4.20
CA LYS A 86 4.99 16.75 4.21
C LYS A 86 5.19 16.19 2.81
N LEU A 87 6.45 16.12 2.40
CA LEU A 87 6.86 15.29 1.27
C LEU A 87 7.33 13.94 1.83
N LEU A 88 6.70 12.87 1.38
CA LEU A 88 6.98 11.53 1.85
C LEU A 88 7.39 10.65 0.67
N PRO A 89 8.43 9.81 0.80
CA PRO A 89 8.65 8.76 -0.19
C PRO A 89 7.45 7.82 -0.19
N LEU A 90 7.05 7.34 -1.36
CA LEU A 90 5.84 6.53 -1.54
C LEU A 90 5.93 5.21 -0.76
N LEU A 91 7.06 4.50 -0.86
CA LEU A 91 7.35 3.23 -0.15
C LEU A 91 6.23 2.16 -0.25
N CYS A 92 5.51 2.16 -1.36
CA CYS A 92 4.48 1.18 -1.76
C CYS A 92 4.38 1.20 -3.29
N THR A 93 3.53 0.37 -3.89
CA THR A 93 3.44 0.22 -5.36
C THR A 93 2.93 1.48 -6.06
N ASP A 94 1.87 2.10 -5.55
CA ASP A 94 1.27 3.31 -6.11
C ASP A 94 0.57 4.18 -5.04
N ILE A 95 -0.03 5.29 -5.48
CA ILE A 95 -0.79 6.22 -4.62
C ILE A 95 -2.01 5.56 -3.98
N GLU A 96 -2.61 4.56 -4.64
CA GLU A 96 -3.79 3.87 -4.12
C GLU A 96 -3.42 3.00 -2.92
N ALA A 97 -2.31 2.28 -3.01
CA ALA A 97 -1.72 1.57 -1.87
C ALA A 97 -1.34 2.52 -0.73
N PHE A 98 -0.82 3.70 -1.06
CA PHE A 98 -0.53 4.73 -0.06
C PHE A 98 -1.80 5.21 0.65
N ALA A 99 -2.87 5.47 -0.09
CA ALA A 99 -4.18 5.86 0.46
C ALA A 99 -4.78 4.77 1.34
N ALA A 100 -4.67 3.50 0.94
CA ALA A 100 -5.09 2.37 1.75
C ALA A 100 -4.28 2.27 3.06
N MET A 101 -2.95 2.41 3.01
CA MET A 101 -2.13 2.45 4.22
C MET A 101 -2.48 3.62 5.13
N GLN A 102 -2.79 4.80 4.56
CA GLN A 102 -3.25 5.94 5.35
C GLN A 102 -4.59 5.63 6.04
N GLY A 103 -5.54 5.01 5.35
CA GLY A 103 -6.81 4.56 5.94
C GLY A 103 -6.62 3.55 7.07
N ILE A 104 -5.68 2.60 6.90
CA ILE A 104 -5.28 1.66 7.95
C ILE A 104 -4.71 2.42 9.16
N CYS A 105 -3.74 3.32 8.94
CA CYS A 105 -3.13 4.09 10.03
C CYS A 105 -4.13 4.99 10.76
N ALA A 106 -5.13 5.52 10.06
CA ALA A 106 -6.19 6.36 10.60
C ALA A 106 -7.32 5.55 11.28
N SER A 107 -7.31 4.24 11.17
CA SER A 107 -8.33 3.39 11.79
C SER A 107 -8.19 3.37 13.31
N ALA A 108 -9.32 3.25 14.00
CA ALA A 108 -9.33 3.14 15.46
C ALA A 108 -8.44 1.99 15.92
N ASN A 109 -7.60 2.25 16.92
CA ASN A 109 -6.65 1.28 17.50
C ASN A 109 -5.59 0.73 16.53
N SER A 110 -5.35 1.40 15.39
CA SER A 110 -4.22 1.04 14.53
C SER A 110 -2.91 1.17 15.33
N PRO A 111 -2.07 0.12 15.39
CA PRO A 111 -0.74 0.21 16.00
C PRO A 111 0.29 0.86 15.06
N PHE A 112 -0.14 1.31 13.89
CA PHE A 112 0.72 1.86 12.85
C PHE A 112 0.52 3.34 12.66
N THR A 113 1.64 4.01 12.40
CA THR A 113 1.70 5.34 11.83
C THR A 113 2.17 5.26 10.38
N ILE A 114 1.99 6.35 9.67
CA ILE A 114 2.39 6.48 8.27
C ILE A 114 3.93 6.37 8.09
N GLU A 115 4.71 6.56 9.17
CA GLU A 115 6.18 6.41 9.17
C GLU A 115 6.65 4.94 9.33
N ASP A 116 5.73 4.04 9.64
CA ASP A 116 6.00 2.60 9.74
C ASP A 116 6.06 1.90 8.37
N ARG A 117 5.78 2.62 7.28
CA ARG A 117 5.87 2.09 5.93
C ARG A 117 7.26 1.64 5.55
N ARG A 118 7.35 0.52 4.83
CA ARG A 118 8.56 0.00 4.21
C ARG A 118 8.26 -0.45 2.80
N ASP A 119 9.27 -0.38 1.93
CA ASP A 119 9.12 -0.81 0.55
C ASP A 119 8.91 -2.35 0.49
N PRO A 120 7.80 -2.83 -0.10
CA PRO A 120 7.53 -4.27 -0.22
C PRO A 120 8.26 -4.95 -1.39
N GLN A 121 9.04 -4.22 -2.22
CA GLN A 121 9.69 -4.80 -3.42
C GLN A 121 10.51 -6.06 -3.12
N GLY A 122 11.21 -6.10 -1.98
CA GLY A 122 11.98 -7.27 -1.53
C GLY A 122 11.16 -8.51 -1.16
N LEU A 123 9.83 -8.45 -1.25
CA LEU A 123 8.89 -9.55 -1.01
C LEU A 123 8.24 -10.09 -2.28
N THR A 124 8.54 -9.53 -3.45
CA THR A 124 7.88 -9.94 -4.71
C THR A 124 8.55 -11.15 -5.32
N HIS A 125 7.77 -12.19 -5.65
CA HIS A 125 8.26 -13.37 -6.35
C HIS A 125 7.20 -13.96 -7.30
N ARG A 126 7.57 -14.19 -8.57
CA ARG A 126 6.68 -14.78 -9.58
C ARG A 126 6.81 -16.30 -9.59
N LEU A 127 5.67 -17.01 -9.61
CA LEU A 127 5.60 -18.47 -9.65
C LEU A 127 5.40 -18.97 -11.09
N ALA A 128 6.37 -18.64 -11.96
CA ALA A 128 6.37 -19.10 -13.35
C ALA A 128 6.52 -20.62 -13.46
N ASN A 129 6.18 -21.18 -14.61
CA ASN A 129 6.30 -22.60 -14.93
C ASN A 129 7.69 -23.19 -14.65
N GLY A 130 8.75 -22.39 -14.83
CA GLY A 130 10.14 -22.76 -14.53
C GLY A 130 10.67 -22.27 -13.18
N CYS A 131 9.82 -21.93 -12.20
CA CYS A 131 10.31 -21.51 -10.89
C CYS A 131 11.04 -22.65 -10.15
N ALA A 132 12.00 -22.29 -9.28
CA ALA A 132 12.69 -23.25 -8.43
C ALA A 132 11.69 -24.05 -7.57
N ASP A 133 12.04 -25.31 -7.25
CA ASP A 133 11.22 -26.21 -6.42
C ASP A 133 9.74 -26.33 -6.87
N ARG A 134 9.45 -26.20 -8.18
CA ARG A 134 8.07 -26.22 -8.73
C ARG A 134 7.23 -27.40 -8.24
N GLN A 135 7.83 -28.58 -8.10
CA GLN A 135 7.17 -29.77 -7.55
C GLN A 135 6.63 -29.51 -6.14
N ALA A 136 7.49 -29.03 -5.23
CA ALA A 136 7.12 -28.73 -3.86
C ALA A 136 6.07 -27.60 -3.78
N VAL A 137 6.13 -26.63 -4.70
CA VAL A 137 5.09 -25.59 -4.82
C VAL A 137 3.74 -26.20 -5.21
N CYS A 138 3.73 -27.13 -6.18
CA CYS A 138 2.49 -27.81 -6.57
C CYS A 138 1.93 -28.67 -5.43
N GLU A 139 2.79 -29.33 -4.67
CA GLU A 139 2.42 -30.11 -3.48
C GLU A 139 1.83 -29.21 -2.38
N PHE A 140 2.43 -28.05 -2.13
CA PHE A 140 1.92 -27.06 -1.17
C PHE A 140 0.49 -26.61 -1.52
N PHE A 141 0.18 -26.48 -2.81
CA PHE A 141 -1.13 -26.05 -3.29
C PHE A 141 -2.08 -27.19 -3.67
N ALA A 142 -1.75 -28.46 -3.38
CA ALA A 142 -2.46 -29.63 -3.91
C ALA A 142 -3.98 -29.60 -3.70
N GLU A 143 -4.43 -29.16 -2.52
CA GLU A 143 -5.85 -29.06 -2.16
C GLU A 143 -6.61 -27.98 -2.96
N HIS A 144 -5.89 -27.00 -3.50
CA HIS A 144 -6.45 -25.86 -4.23
C HIS A 144 -6.23 -25.94 -5.75
N ILE A 145 -5.50 -26.95 -6.22
CA ILE A 145 -5.36 -27.24 -7.64
C ILE A 145 -6.64 -27.93 -8.13
N LEU A 146 -7.26 -27.33 -9.16
CA LEU A 146 -8.47 -27.86 -9.80
C LEU A 146 -8.24 -29.30 -10.27
N PRO A 147 -9.25 -30.19 -10.18
CA PRO A 147 -9.10 -31.59 -10.57
C PRO A 147 -8.52 -31.78 -11.98
N GLU A 148 -8.98 -30.97 -12.94
CA GLU A 148 -8.50 -30.97 -14.34
C GLU A 148 -7.02 -30.61 -14.50
N GLU A 149 -6.44 -29.85 -13.56
CA GLU A 149 -5.02 -29.47 -13.59
C GLU A 149 -4.12 -30.53 -12.95
N ARG A 150 -4.66 -31.54 -12.27
CA ARG A 150 -3.87 -32.58 -11.61
C ARG A 150 -3.19 -33.53 -12.60
N ASP A 151 -3.82 -33.75 -13.75
CA ASP A 151 -3.27 -34.59 -14.82
C ASP A 151 -2.24 -33.84 -15.69
N VAL A 152 -2.19 -32.51 -15.58
CA VAL A 152 -1.21 -31.67 -16.29
C VAL A 152 0.17 -31.88 -15.67
N PRO A 153 1.26 -31.99 -16.47
CA PRO A 153 2.62 -32.05 -15.95
C PRO A 153 2.95 -30.88 -15.02
N VAL A 154 3.69 -31.17 -13.95
CA VAL A 154 4.04 -30.22 -12.87
C VAL A 154 4.60 -28.89 -13.37
N PHE A 155 5.44 -28.94 -14.40
CA PHE A 155 6.06 -27.75 -14.97
C PHE A 155 5.07 -26.83 -15.71
N SER A 156 3.97 -27.36 -16.22
CA SER A 156 2.93 -26.59 -16.94
C SER A 156 1.64 -26.39 -16.16
N ARG A 157 1.50 -27.06 -15.01
CA ARG A 157 0.31 -27.04 -14.16
C ARG A 157 0.02 -25.63 -13.67
N LYS A 158 -1.23 -25.18 -13.78
CA LYS A 158 -1.65 -23.88 -13.26
C LYS A 158 -1.72 -23.90 -11.74
N LEU A 159 -1.13 -22.89 -11.12
CA LEU A 159 -1.19 -22.71 -9.67
C LEU A 159 -2.39 -21.81 -9.30
N PRO A 160 -2.94 -21.95 -8.08
CA PRO A 160 -4.00 -21.09 -7.58
C PRO A 160 -3.60 -19.62 -7.50
N ILE A 161 -2.30 -19.33 -7.36
CA ILE A 161 -1.74 -17.98 -7.38
C ILE A 161 -0.59 -17.91 -8.39
N SER A 162 -0.42 -16.76 -9.05
CA SER A 162 0.65 -16.55 -10.04
C SER A 162 1.93 -15.96 -9.45
N ALA A 163 1.84 -15.31 -8.28
CA ALA A 163 2.94 -14.64 -7.62
C ALA A 163 2.63 -14.36 -6.14
N VAL A 164 3.70 -14.14 -5.38
CA VAL A 164 3.66 -13.45 -4.09
C VAL A 164 3.97 -11.98 -4.36
N VAL A 165 2.99 -11.10 -4.10
CA VAL A 165 3.07 -9.66 -4.33
C VAL A 165 2.36 -8.93 -3.21
N PHE A 166 2.97 -7.85 -2.73
CA PHE A 166 2.36 -6.95 -1.76
C PHE A 166 2.49 -5.51 -2.25
N ASP A 167 1.40 -4.76 -2.13
CA ASP A 167 1.31 -3.38 -2.58
C ASP A 167 1.88 -2.41 -1.55
N GLY A 168 1.83 -2.78 -0.26
CA GLY A 168 2.41 -2.02 0.83
C GLY A 168 2.83 -2.92 1.99
N LEU A 169 3.67 -2.36 2.86
CA LEU A 169 4.14 -3.01 4.08
C LEU A 169 4.24 -1.96 5.19
N LEU A 170 3.67 -2.27 6.36
CA LEU A 170 3.84 -1.51 7.60
C LEU A 170 4.58 -2.39 8.62
N LEU A 171 5.61 -1.84 9.26
CA LEU A 171 6.35 -2.46 10.36
C LEU A 171 6.39 -1.50 11.54
N SER A 172 5.64 -1.78 12.60
CA SER A 172 5.62 -0.90 13.77
C SER A 172 7.00 -0.86 14.43
N LYS A 173 7.51 0.35 14.68
CA LYS A 173 8.63 0.53 15.61
C LYS A 173 8.14 0.25 17.03
N LYS A 174 9.00 -0.36 17.86
CA LYS A 174 8.70 -0.68 19.28
C LYS A 174 8.07 0.55 19.95
N ALA A 175 6.77 0.52 20.23
CA ALA A 175 6.13 1.49 21.09
C ALA A 175 6.18 0.92 22.51
N ASN A 176 7.23 1.28 23.24
CA ASN A 176 7.57 0.92 24.62
C ASN A 176 8.11 -0.51 24.81
N ASP A 177 9.02 -0.69 25.79
CA ASP A 177 9.88 -1.88 26.00
C ASP A 177 9.17 -3.23 26.23
N VAL A 178 7.84 -3.26 26.22
CA VAL A 178 7.02 -4.48 26.34
C VAL A 178 6.19 -4.75 25.07
N GLY A 179 6.19 -3.85 24.08
CA GLY A 179 5.43 -3.98 22.84
C GLY A 179 6.08 -4.92 21.82
N ALA A 180 5.39 -6.00 21.46
CA ALA A 180 5.84 -6.91 20.42
C ALA A 180 5.69 -6.28 19.03
N ARG A 181 6.67 -6.48 18.13
CA ARG A 181 6.64 -5.94 16.76
C ARG A 181 5.45 -6.49 15.99
N VAL A 182 4.71 -5.61 15.31
CA VAL A 182 3.59 -5.96 14.42
C VAL A 182 4.01 -5.66 12.98
N ALA A 183 3.81 -6.62 12.09
CA ALA A 183 3.96 -6.45 10.65
C ALA A 183 2.59 -6.52 9.99
N ALA A 184 2.36 -5.68 8.99
CA ALA A 184 1.15 -5.73 8.19
C ALA A 184 1.46 -5.66 6.71
N LEU A 185 1.01 -6.69 6.00
CA LEU A 185 1.09 -6.81 4.55
C LEU A 185 -0.19 -6.23 3.93
N LEU A 186 -0.06 -5.47 2.85
CA LEU A 186 -1.20 -4.88 2.14
C LEU A 186 -1.26 -5.41 0.70
N THR A 187 -2.47 -5.74 0.25
CA THR A 187 -2.79 -5.87 -1.18
C THR A 187 -3.96 -4.99 -1.56
N VAL A 188 -3.94 -4.42 -2.76
CA VAL A 188 -4.98 -3.54 -3.31
C VAL A 188 -5.64 -4.21 -4.52
N HIS A 189 -6.96 -4.24 -4.51
CA HIS A 189 -7.75 -4.88 -5.56
C HIS A 189 -8.86 -3.94 -6.04
N GLU A 190 -9.36 -4.20 -7.24
CA GLU A 190 -10.53 -3.48 -7.75
C GLU A 190 -11.77 -3.83 -6.92
N THR A 191 -12.00 -5.13 -6.69
CA THR A 191 -13.15 -5.67 -5.94
C THR A 191 -12.79 -6.87 -5.07
N ALA A 192 -13.60 -7.10 -4.04
CA ALA A 192 -13.58 -8.33 -3.26
C ALA A 192 -14.45 -9.40 -3.93
N THR A 193 -13.88 -10.57 -4.19
CA THR A 193 -14.60 -11.78 -4.63
C THR A 193 -14.12 -12.96 -3.79
N GLY A 194 -14.89 -14.05 -3.73
CA GLY A 194 -14.44 -15.26 -3.03
C GLY A 194 -13.11 -15.80 -3.55
N LYS A 195 -12.87 -15.66 -4.87
CA LYS A 195 -11.61 -16.02 -5.52
C LYS A 195 -10.46 -15.13 -5.03
N THR A 196 -10.59 -13.80 -5.12
CA THR A 196 -9.48 -12.89 -4.73
C THR A 196 -9.13 -13.02 -3.25
N ILE A 197 -10.12 -13.19 -2.37
CA ILE A 197 -9.92 -13.45 -0.93
C ILE A 197 -9.13 -14.75 -0.72
N THR A 198 -9.55 -15.84 -1.37
CA THR A 198 -8.88 -17.15 -1.25
C THR A 198 -7.44 -17.09 -1.77
N GLU A 199 -7.22 -16.49 -2.93
CA GLU A 199 -5.88 -16.31 -3.49
C GLU A 199 -4.96 -15.51 -2.57
N ARG A 200 -5.45 -14.43 -1.95
CA ARG A 200 -4.64 -13.63 -1.01
C ARG A 200 -4.29 -14.39 0.26
N ALA A 201 -5.22 -15.23 0.76
CA ALA A 201 -4.95 -16.12 1.87
C ALA A 201 -3.84 -17.12 1.53
N LEU A 202 -3.98 -17.82 0.39
CA LEU A 202 -2.98 -18.77 -0.11
C LEU A 202 -1.61 -18.12 -0.33
N MET A 203 -1.59 -16.91 -0.87
CA MET A 203 -0.37 -16.14 -1.07
C MET A 203 0.33 -15.82 0.25
N ARG A 204 -0.41 -15.41 1.30
CA ARG A 204 0.15 -15.16 2.63
C ARG A 204 0.66 -16.45 3.28
N ASP A 205 -0.08 -17.54 3.14
CA ASP A 205 0.26 -18.82 3.77
C ASP A 205 1.52 -19.40 3.11
N PHE A 206 1.61 -19.33 1.78
CA PHE A 206 2.82 -19.67 1.04
C PHE A 206 3.99 -18.76 1.41
N PHE A 207 3.79 -17.43 1.45
CA PHE A 207 4.80 -16.49 1.93
C PHE A 207 5.31 -16.88 3.33
N SER A 208 4.43 -17.31 4.23
CA SER A 208 4.80 -17.70 5.60
C SER A 208 5.49 -19.06 5.69
N SER A 209 5.36 -19.90 4.66
CA SER A 209 5.96 -21.23 4.60
C SER A 209 7.50 -21.17 4.57
N PRO A 210 8.20 -22.16 5.18
CA PRO A 210 9.63 -22.35 4.98
C PRO A 210 10.02 -22.57 3.51
N LEU A 211 9.12 -23.13 2.70
CA LEU A 211 9.34 -23.35 1.27
C LEU A 211 9.62 -22.05 0.53
N TYR A 212 8.92 -20.96 0.86
CA TYR A 212 9.16 -19.65 0.26
C TYR A 212 10.57 -19.13 0.58
N THR A 213 11.03 -19.25 1.83
CA THR A 213 12.39 -18.85 2.21
C THR A 213 13.45 -19.67 1.50
N LYS A 214 13.21 -20.98 1.33
CA LYS A 214 14.11 -21.86 0.56
C LYS A 214 14.24 -21.40 -0.89
N MET A 215 13.12 -21.05 -1.53
CA MET A 215 13.07 -20.66 -2.94
C MET A 215 13.58 -19.25 -3.22
N CYS A 216 13.16 -18.27 -2.41
CA CYS A 216 13.39 -16.85 -2.69
C CYS A 216 14.55 -16.27 -1.88
N GLY A 217 15.13 -17.05 -0.97
CA GLY A 217 16.06 -16.57 0.05
C GLY A 217 15.34 -15.77 1.15
N ASN A 218 16.13 -15.02 1.91
CA ASN A 218 15.64 -14.21 3.02
C ASN A 218 16.13 -12.77 2.86
N SER A 219 15.27 -11.90 2.33
CA SER A 219 15.54 -10.45 2.31
C SER A 219 15.42 -9.86 3.72
N ASP A 220 16.12 -8.76 4.01
CA ASP A 220 16.05 -8.10 5.32
C ASP A 220 14.61 -7.76 5.71
N VAL A 221 13.81 -7.29 4.74
CA VAL A 221 12.40 -6.96 4.95
C VAL A 221 11.56 -8.23 5.17
N GLY A 222 11.85 -9.32 4.43
CA GLY A 222 11.20 -10.62 4.63
C GLY A 222 11.49 -11.20 6.01
N GLN A 223 12.73 -11.10 6.47
CA GLN A 223 13.14 -11.50 7.80
C GLN A 223 12.45 -10.66 8.87
N ALA A 224 12.41 -9.34 8.71
CA ALA A 224 11.75 -8.45 9.65
C ALA A 224 10.25 -8.76 9.80
N VAL A 225 9.56 -9.06 8.69
CA VAL A 225 8.16 -9.50 8.72
C VAL A 225 8.00 -10.84 9.44
N ARG A 226 8.86 -11.82 9.17
CA ARG A 226 8.79 -13.15 9.83
C ARG A 226 9.10 -13.12 11.32
N LEU A 227 9.98 -12.21 11.75
CA LEU A 227 10.34 -12.01 13.15
C LEU A 227 9.33 -11.13 13.92
N ALA A 228 8.32 -10.57 13.23
CA ALA A 228 7.25 -9.87 13.91
C ALA A 228 6.38 -10.85 14.70
N HIS A 229 6.06 -10.50 15.94
CA HIS A 229 5.23 -11.32 16.82
C HIS A 229 3.81 -11.49 16.26
N GLN A 230 3.28 -10.42 15.67
CA GLN A 230 1.99 -10.44 15.01
C GLN A 230 2.17 -10.05 13.55
N ARG A 231 1.55 -10.83 12.66
CA ARG A 231 1.58 -10.63 11.20
C ARG A 231 0.15 -10.51 10.71
N LEU A 232 -0.21 -9.33 10.22
CA LEU A 232 -1.52 -9.01 9.69
C LEU A 232 -1.48 -8.97 8.17
N HIS A 233 -2.62 -9.22 7.53
CA HIS A 233 -2.78 -9.05 6.09
C HIS A 233 -4.06 -8.24 5.83
N PHE A 234 -3.86 -7.02 5.34
CA PHE A 234 -4.91 -6.11 4.91
C PHE A 234 -5.18 -6.30 3.42
N MET A 235 -6.45 -6.36 3.06
CA MET A 235 -6.92 -6.38 1.69
C MET A 235 -7.76 -5.13 1.45
N ALA A 236 -7.23 -4.18 0.68
CA ALA A 236 -7.92 -2.96 0.31
C ALA A 236 -8.63 -3.14 -1.04
N VAL A 237 -9.89 -2.70 -1.13
CA VAL A 237 -10.69 -2.78 -2.36
C VAL A 237 -11.19 -1.40 -2.77
N LYS A 238 -11.04 -1.06 -4.05
CA LYS A 238 -11.41 0.26 -4.58
C LYS A 238 -12.91 0.48 -4.71
N ARG A 239 -13.69 -0.60 -4.75
CA ARG A 239 -15.15 -0.57 -4.76
C ARG A 239 -15.73 -1.17 -3.48
N PRO A 240 -16.87 -0.66 -2.99
CA PRO A 240 -17.52 -1.22 -1.80
C PRO A 240 -17.76 -2.73 -1.92
N VAL A 241 -17.58 -3.44 -0.81
CA VAL A 241 -17.73 -4.90 -0.78
C VAL A 241 -19.18 -5.29 -1.05
N GLY A 242 -19.39 -6.15 -2.05
CA GLY A 242 -20.71 -6.68 -2.44
C GLY A 242 -21.37 -5.96 -3.61
N THR A 243 -20.68 -5.06 -4.32
CA THR A 243 -21.25 -4.38 -5.50
C THR A 243 -21.32 -5.24 -6.76
N ASP A 244 -20.37 -6.16 -6.93
CA ASP A 244 -20.10 -6.78 -8.24
C ASP A 244 -20.62 -8.19 -8.40
N ASP A 245 -20.56 -8.99 -7.33
CA ASP A 245 -21.22 -10.28 -7.22
C ASP A 245 -20.97 -10.83 -5.82
N GLY A 246 -22.03 -11.28 -5.14
CA GLY A 246 -21.94 -11.88 -3.82
C GLY A 246 -22.42 -11.00 -2.66
N CYS A 247 -22.91 -11.68 -1.62
CA CYS A 247 -23.38 -11.03 -0.41
C CYS A 247 -22.19 -10.46 0.40
N ARG A 248 -22.22 -9.16 0.71
CA ARG A 248 -21.24 -8.47 1.58
C ARG A 248 -20.89 -9.31 2.82
N ARG A 249 -21.91 -9.78 3.53
CA ARG A 249 -21.76 -10.60 4.74
C ARG A 249 -21.00 -11.90 4.48
N THR A 250 -21.27 -12.56 3.36
CA THR A 250 -20.57 -13.81 2.99
C THR A 250 -19.10 -13.54 2.67
N LEU A 251 -18.81 -12.48 1.90
CA LEU A 251 -17.44 -12.12 1.54
C LEU A 251 -16.61 -11.72 2.77
N LEU A 252 -17.16 -10.86 3.65
CA LEU A 252 -16.47 -10.44 4.85
C LEU A 252 -16.30 -11.58 5.87
N ARG A 253 -17.26 -12.50 5.94
CA ARG A 253 -17.12 -13.72 6.76
C ARG A 253 -15.99 -14.60 6.24
N LEU A 254 -15.96 -14.85 4.93
CA LEU A 254 -14.88 -15.61 4.30
C LEU A 254 -13.51 -14.95 4.54
N ALA A 255 -13.42 -13.62 4.39
CA ALA A 255 -12.19 -12.89 4.67
C ALA A 255 -11.76 -13.04 6.14
N SER A 256 -12.70 -12.92 7.08
CA SER A 256 -12.45 -13.13 8.51
C SER A 256 -11.97 -14.55 8.81
N GLU A 257 -12.62 -15.58 8.25
CA GLU A 257 -12.22 -16.99 8.38
C GLU A 257 -10.80 -17.22 7.84
N LYS A 258 -10.43 -16.48 6.79
CA LYS A 258 -9.09 -16.50 6.19
C LYS A 258 -8.10 -15.55 6.86
N ASN A 259 -8.44 -14.88 7.97
CA ASN A 259 -7.61 -13.88 8.67
C ASN A 259 -7.15 -12.73 7.76
N LEU A 260 -8.05 -12.22 6.93
CA LEU A 260 -7.85 -11.05 6.07
C LEU A 260 -8.71 -9.89 6.58
N PHE A 261 -8.07 -8.75 6.81
CA PHE A 261 -8.73 -7.52 7.26
C PHE A 261 -9.09 -6.68 6.04
N VAL A 262 -10.37 -6.58 5.72
CA VAL A 262 -10.82 -5.92 4.49
C VAL A 262 -11.02 -4.44 4.73
N PHE A 263 -10.48 -3.63 3.83
CA PHE A 263 -10.70 -2.20 3.75
C PHE A 263 -11.38 -1.88 2.42
N GLU A 264 -12.37 -1.01 2.43
CA GLU A 264 -13.06 -0.58 1.22
C GLU A 264 -12.94 0.94 1.05
N LYS A 265 -12.84 1.37 -0.19
CA LYS A 265 -12.83 2.79 -0.52
C LYS A 265 -14.26 3.32 -0.56
N LEU A 266 -14.55 4.28 0.32
CA LEU A 266 -15.76 5.07 0.30
C LEU A 266 -15.37 6.49 -0.11
N VAL A 267 -15.90 6.95 -1.25
CA VAL A 267 -15.50 8.23 -1.86
C VAL A 267 -13.98 8.22 -2.13
N ASP A 268 -13.18 8.97 -1.36
CA ASP A 268 -11.72 9.10 -1.55
C ASP A 268 -10.91 8.39 -0.46
N GLU A 269 -11.58 7.65 0.43
CA GLU A 269 -11.01 7.24 1.70
C GLU A 269 -11.20 5.74 1.95
N TYR A 270 -10.17 5.08 2.45
CA TYR A 270 -10.25 3.68 2.85
C TYR A 270 -10.73 3.56 4.30
N HIS A 271 -11.73 2.73 4.50
CA HIS A 271 -12.30 2.40 5.81
C HIS A 271 -12.35 0.89 6.00
N PHE A 272 -12.26 0.46 7.26
CA PHE A 272 -12.44 -0.95 7.59
C PHE A 272 -13.85 -1.41 7.22
N ALA A 273 -13.96 -2.51 6.48
CA ALA A 273 -15.24 -3.04 6.04
C ALA A 273 -15.85 -3.88 7.17
N HIS A 274 -16.88 -3.35 7.83
CA HIS A 274 -17.62 -4.05 8.87
C HIS A 274 -18.61 -5.08 8.29
N LEU A 275 -18.75 -6.21 9.02
CA LEU A 275 -19.72 -7.30 8.77
C LEU A 275 -21.18 -6.86 8.87
#